data_AF-A7S8V2-F1
#
_entry.id   AF-A7S8V2-F1
#
_cell.length_a   1.000
_cell.length_b   1.000
_cell.length_c   1.000
_cell.angle_alpha   90.00
_cell.angle_beta   90.00
_cell.angle_gamma   90.00
#
_symmetry.space_group_name_H-M   'P 1'
#
loop_
_entity.id
_entity.type
_entity.pdbx_description
1 polymer ?
#
loop_
_entity_poly.entity_id
_entity_poly.type
_entity_poly.pdbx_seq_one_letter_code
_entity_poly.pdbx_strand_id
1 'polypeptide(L)'
;MVIHVCDESKNLKQDFTCPRDLLIREMRYFAEYLSVEAQRWEEVDISVHCDVQIFDWLMKYVKKGLMEKGKKVDEKPPKLEPNNVISILISSDFLKMDNLVNDCISFCHENMSAIVSTPCNMNCINDKLVTRISELFNHNELDEVKDRKDKFKSKLFCKKIEELFDPNKTTICSPASACTMYRCSACHRLITQESQERLRCALSRMTIDHRGRVTFSHVRDPNWDVNEYIQGLREKFKSWRDVYWRLWGSVNILYCYRCGEYFPCCELGHCRYHTSSADFGSHKGTIVGVYPCCQQRVLPFDPTGQ
;
A
#
# COMPACT_ATOMS: atom_id res chain seq x y z
N MET A 1 0.90 -2.48 42.73
CA MET A 1 2.28 -2.40 42.20
C MET A 1 2.53 -0.99 41.71
N VAL A 2 3.73 -0.46 41.91
CA VAL A 2 4.15 0.87 41.45
C VAL A 2 5.01 0.69 40.20
N ILE A 3 4.79 1.52 39.19
CA ILE A 3 5.56 1.56 37.95
C ILE A 3 6.17 2.96 37.84
N HIS A 4 7.49 3.03 37.81
CA HIS A 4 8.25 4.28 37.68
C HIS A 4 8.43 4.59 36.20
N VAL A 5 7.84 5.67 35.70
CA VAL A 5 7.98 6.08 34.30
C VAL A 5 8.92 7.26 34.20
N CYS A 6 9.98 7.10 33.42
CA CYS A 6 11.01 8.10 33.18
C CYS A 6 10.93 8.59 31.72
N ASP A 7 10.53 9.84 31.51
CA ASP A 7 10.62 10.52 30.22
C ASP A 7 11.93 11.30 30.16
N GLU A 8 12.95 10.71 29.55
CA GLU A 8 14.27 11.33 29.39
C GLU A 8 14.23 12.57 28.49
N SER A 9 13.30 12.59 27.52
CA SER A 9 13.21 13.69 26.55
C SER A 9 12.64 14.97 27.16
N LYS A 10 11.69 14.82 28.10
CA LYS A 10 11.06 15.92 28.83
C LYS A 10 11.65 16.11 30.23
N ASN A 11 12.58 15.24 30.63
CA ASN A 11 13.13 15.16 31.99
C ASN A 11 12.04 15.07 33.07
N LEU A 12 11.03 14.23 32.84
CA LEU A 12 9.90 14.01 33.74
C LEU A 12 9.97 12.60 34.34
N LYS A 13 9.58 12.48 35.61
CA LYS A 13 9.40 11.20 36.28
C LYS A 13 8.03 11.17 36.93
N GLN A 14 7.28 10.10 36.71
CA GLN A 14 5.95 9.93 37.28
C GLN A 14 5.71 8.47 37.65
N ASP A 15 5.12 8.26 38.82
CA ASP A 15 4.79 6.94 39.33
C ASP A 15 3.32 6.61 39.06
N PHE A 16 3.09 5.39 38.58
CA PHE A 16 1.75 4.89 38.29
C PHE A 16 1.44 3.66 39.13
N THR A 17 0.30 3.68 39.82
CA THR A 17 -0.18 2.52 40.58
C THR A 17 -1.24 1.75 39.79
N CYS A 18 -1.03 0.43 39.66
CA CYS A 18 -1.95 -0.48 38.97
C CYS A 18 -2.04 -1.83 39.72
N PRO A 19 -3.25 -2.45 39.80
CA PRO A 19 -3.38 -3.84 40.23
C PRO A 19 -2.61 -4.79 39.29
N ARG A 20 -1.93 -5.79 39.86
CA ARG A 20 -1.04 -6.70 39.11
C ARG A 20 -1.81 -7.57 38.12
N ASP A 21 -2.91 -8.15 38.58
CA ASP A 21 -3.82 -8.97 37.80
C ASP A 21 -4.33 -8.23 36.57
N LEU A 22 -4.68 -6.95 36.72
CA LEU A 22 -5.08 -6.10 35.61
C LEU A 22 -3.91 -5.84 34.65
N LEU A 23 -2.73 -5.49 35.16
CA LEU A 23 -1.57 -5.17 34.32
C LEU A 23 -1.14 -6.38 33.48
N ILE A 24 -1.03 -7.56 34.08
CA ILE A 24 -0.63 -8.80 33.39
C ILE A 24 -1.67 -9.19 32.33
N ARG A 25 -2.96 -8.99 32.63
CA ARG A 25 -4.06 -9.32 31.72
C ARG A 25 -4.08 -8.41 30.49
N GLU A 26 -3.96 -7.10 30.69
CA GLU A 26 -4.09 -6.11 29.61
C GLU A 26 -2.77 -5.84 28.88
N MET A 27 -1.62 -5.96 29.56
CA MET A 27 -0.27 -5.70 29.03
C MET A 27 0.59 -6.97 29.12
N ARG A 28 0.42 -7.87 28.15
CA ARG A 28 1.04 -9.20 28.15
C ARG A 28 2.56 -9.19 28.08
N TYR A 29 3.19 -8.08 27.67
CA TYR A 29 4.64 -7.91 27.81
C TYR A 29 5.10 -8.15 29.24
N PHE A 30 4.39 -7.58 30.23
CA PHE A 30 4.74 -7.77 31.63
C PHE A 30 4.45 -9.20 32.12
N ALA A 31 3.51 -9.92 31.52
CA ALA A 31 3.21 -11.30 31.90
C ALA A 31 4.42 -12.24 31.75
N GLU A 32 5.27 -12.00 30.76
CA GLU A 32 6.47 -12.81 30.50
C GLU A 32 7.54 -12.65 31.58
N TYR A 33 7.63 -11.47 32.19
CA TYR A 33 8.60 -11.17 33.27
C TYR A 33 8.01 -11.40 34.66
N LEU A 34 6.70 -11.16 34.81
CA LEU A 34 5.95 -11.24 36.06
C LEU A 34 5.15 -12.55 36.16
N SER A 35 5.68 -13.67 35.66
CA SER A 35 5.11 -15.01 35.86
C SER A 35 6.05 -15.93 36.65
N VAL A 36 7.28 -15.51 36.91
CA VAL A 36 8.32 -16.31 37.55
C VAL A 36 8.34 -16.03 39.06
N GLU A 37 7.77 -16.95 39.86
CA GLU A 37 8.01 -17.18 41.31
C GLU A 37 7.45 -16.21 42.36
N ALA A 38 6.17 -16.35 42.75
CA ALA A 38 5.38 -15.57 43.73
C ALA A 38 6.04 -15.06 45.06
N GLN A 39 7.25 -15.50 45.43
CA GLN A 39 7.96 -15.08 46.66
C GLN A 39 8.96 -13.91 46.52
N ARG A 40 9.38 -13.49 45.32
CA ARG A 40 10.33 -12.36 45.09
C ARG A 40 9.71 -10.96 44.81
N TRP A 41 8.44 -10.71 45.16
CA TRP A 41 7.62 -9.67 44.48
C TRP A 41 7.50 -8.36 45.22
N GLU A 42 7.80 -8.35 46.52
CA GLU A 42 7.85 -7.11 47.29
C GLU A 42 9.07 -6.24 46.91
N GLU A 43 9.99 -6.76 46.07
CA GLU A 43 11.24 -6.11 45.64
C GLU A 43 11.31 -5.78 44.12
N VAL A 44 10.27 -6.06 43.32
CA VAL A 44 10.34 -5.79 41.87
C VAL A 44 9.93 -4.36 41.55
N ASP A 45 10.94 -3.50 41.41
CA ASP A 45 10.78 -2.13 40.89
C ASP A 45 10.71 -2.16 39.34
N ILE A 46 9.53 -1.85 38.80
CA ILE A 46 9.35 -1.71 37.36
C ILE A 46 9.64 -0.27 36.97
N SER A 47 10.72 -0.06 36.21
CA SER A 47 11.04 1.23 35.60
C SER A 47 10.83 1.17 34.08
N VAL A 48 10.07 2.11 33.52
CA VAL A 48 9.76 2.20 32.08
C VAL A 48 10.26 3.54 31.55
N HIS A 49 11.07 3.50 30.49
CA HIS A 49 11.58 4.71 29.85
C HIS A 49 10.71 5.03 28.62
N CYS A 50 9.79 5.98 28.75
CA CYS A 50 8.89 6.38 27.67
C CYS A 50 8.26 7.76 27.93
N ASP A 51 7.49 8.25 26.96
CA ASP A 51 6.70 9.48 27.13
C ASP A 51 5.64 9.28 28.24
N VAL A 52 5.77 10.05 29.31
CA VAL A 52 4.89 9.97 30.49
C VAL A 52 3.42 10.23 30.12
N GLN A 53 3.14 11.10 29.14
CA GLN A 53 1.76 11.41 28.72
C GLN A 53 1.13 10.24 27.97
N ILE A 54 1.91 9.53 27.15
CA ILE A 54 1.44 8.33 26.44
C ILE A 54 1.20 7.20 27.45
N PHE A 55 2.11 7.02 28.42
CA PHE A 55 1.91 6.01 29.44
C PHE A 55 0.70 6.30 30.34
N ASP A 56 0.46 7.55 30.72
CA ASP A 56 -0.75 7.98 31.43
C ASP A 56 -2.02 7.63 30.63
N TRP A 57 -2.02 7.89 29.32
CA TRP A 57 -3.12 7.51 28.43
C TRP A 57 -3.35 6.00 28.45
N LEU A 58 -2.29 5.18 28.33
CA LEU A 58 -2.37 3.72 28.38
C LEU A 58 -2.90 3.23 29.73
N MET A 59 -2.49 3.84 30.84
CA MET A 59 -2.99 3.51 32.17
C MET A 59 -4.48 3.82 32.32
N LYS A 60 -4.94 4.96 31.80
CA LYS A 60 -6.38 5.31 31.75
C LYS A 60 -7.15 4.30 30.90
N TYR A 61 -6.59 3.85 29.78
CA TYR A 61 -7.20 2.85 28.92
C TYR A 61 -7.36 1.50 29.64
N VAL A 62 -6.29 1.00 30.28
CA VAL A 62 -6.31 -0.26 31.04
C VAL A 62 -7.31 -0.21 32.20
N LYS A 63 -7.41 0.93 32.89
CA LYS A 63 -8.33 1.11 34.03
C LYS A 63 -9.80 1.27 33.61
N LYS A 64 -10.09 1.53 32.34
CA LYS A 64 -11.48 1.65 31.83
C LYS A 64 -12.32 0.41 32.15
N GLY A 65 -11.76 -0.79 32.01
CA GLY A 65 -12.47 -2.05 32.30
C GLY A 65 -12.85 -2.26 33.77
N LEU A 66 -12.21 -1.55 34.70
CA LEU A 66 -12.62 -1.51 36.11
C LEU A 66 -13.78 -0.54 36.35
N MET A 67 -13.79 0.59 35.63
CA MET A 67 -14.84 1.61 35.74
C MET A 67 -16.20 1.13 35.22
N GLU A 68 -16.24 0.19 34.27
CA GLU A 68 -17.48 -0.40 33.78
C GLU A 68 -18.17 -1.32 34.81
N LYS A 69 -17.45 -1.84 35.81
CA LYS A 69 -17.97 -2.78 36.82
C LYS A 69 -18.31 -2.15 38.18
N GLY A 70 -17.90 -0.90 38.43
CA GLY A 70 -18.17 -0.19 39.69
C GLY A 70 -18.50 1.29 39.44
N LYS A 71 -19.66 1.74 39.92
CA LYS A 71 -20.23 3.08 39.74
C LYS A 71 -19.23 4.26 39.80
N LYS A 72 -19.33 5.12 38.77
CA LYS A 72 -19.07 6.57 38.68
C LYS A 72 -17.70 7.10 39.12
N VAL A 73 -16.92 7.58 38.13
CA VAL A 73 -16.26 8.90 38.16
C VAL A 73 -16.37 9.51 36.77
N ASP A 74 -16.59 10.83 36.70
CA ASP A 74 -16.75 11.67 35.49
C ASP A 74 -15.53 11.71 34.53
N GLU A 75 -14.66 10.70 34.56
CA GLU A 75 -13.52 10.59 33.65
C GLU A 75 -13.96 9.94 32.34
N LYS A 76 -14.07 10.79 31.30
CA LYS A 76 -14.29 10.32 29.93
C LYS A 76 -13.19 9.34 29.55
N PRO A 77 -13.52 8.21 28.88
CA PRO A 77 -12.51 7.27 28.42
C PRO A 77 -11.52 8.01 27.52
N PRO A 78 -10.22 7.66 27.60
CA PRO A 78 -9.20 8.32 26.81
C PRO A 78 -9.52 8.11 25.32
N LYS A 79 -9.47 9.20 24.55
CA LYS A 79 -9.78 9.19 23.12
C LYS A 79 -8.51 9.15 22.29
N LEU A 80 -8.55 8.40 21.19
CA LEU A 80 -7.51 8.44 20.16
C LEU A 80 -7.63 9.74 19.39
N GLU A 81 -6.49 10.39 19.18
CA GLU A 81 -6.39 11.64 18.43
C GLU A 81 -5.26 11.53 17.38
N PRO A 82 -5.33 12.28 16.27
CA PRO A 82 -4.34 12.16 15.19
C PRO A 82 -2.88 12.41 15.62
N ASN A 83 -2.69 13.22 16.66
CA ASN A 83 -1.42 13.62 17.27
C ASN A 83 -0.82 12.56 18.21
N ASN A 84 -1.63 11.66 18.80
CA ASN A 84 -1.16 10.68 19.77
C ASN A 84 -1.22 9.22 19.27
N VAL A 85 -2.06 8.92 18.27
CA VAL A 85 -2.36 7.54 17.84
C VAL A 85 -1.13 6.75 17.42
N ILE A 86 -0.14 7.38 16.77
CA ILE A 86 1.07 6.69 16.32
C ILE A 86 1.96 6.30 17.50
N SER A 87 2.14 7.20 18.46
CA SER A 87 2.87 6.91 19.69
C SER A 87 2.17 5.82 20.51
N ILE A 88 0.84 5.90 20.62
CA ILE A 88 0.02 4.88 21.30
C ILE A 88 0.11 3.54 20.57
N LEU A 89 0.06 3.51 19.24
CA LEU A 89 0.19 2.30 18.43
C LEU A 89 1.53 1.60 18.68
N ILE A 90 2.63 2.35 18.65
CA ILE A 90 3.98 1.80 18.89
C ILE A 90 4.10 1.27 20.32
N SER A 91 3.65 2.05 21.32
CA SER A 91 3.72 1.63 22.72
C SER A 91 2.79 0.45 23.03
N SER A 92 1.61 0.39 22.43
CA SER A 92 0.65 -0.72 22.63
C SER A 92 1.09 -2.01 21.94
N ASP A 93 1.73 -1.92 20.77
CA ASP A 93 2.36 -3.06 20.10
C ASP A 93 3.52 -3.62 20.96
N PHE A 94 4.38 -2.75 21.48
CA PHE A 94 5.47 -3.13 22.38
C PHE A 94 4.97 -3.82 23.66
N LEU A 95 3.93 -3.26 24.29
CA LEU A 95 3.31 -3.81 25.51
C LEU A 95 2.39 -5.02 25.25
N LYS A 96 2.26 -5.46 23.98
CA LYS A 96 1.46 -6.60 23.53
C LYS A 96 -0.05 -6.46 23.85
N MET A 97 -0.59 -5.26 23.66
CA MET A 97 -1.99 -4.88 23.90
C MET A 97 -2.85 -5.01 22.61
N ASP A 98 -3.14 -6.23 22.16
CA ASP A 98 -3.72 -6.50 20.83
C ASP A 98 -5.00 -5.70 20.50
N ASN A 99 -5.93 -5.60 21.45
CA ASN A 99 -7.20 -4.89 21.21
C ASN A 99 -6.95 -3.40 20.90
N LEU A 100 -6.07 -2.76 21.67
CA LEU A 100 -5.72 -1.36 21.47
C LEU A 100 -4.94 -1.16 20.16
N VAL A 101 -4.09 -2.12 19.78
CA VAL A 101 -3.40 -2.09 18.48
C VAL A 101 -4.40 -2.13 17.34
N ASN A 102 -5.44 -2.97 17.41
CA ASN A 102 -6.51 -3.05 16.41
C ASN A 102 -7.30 -1.74 16.31
N ASP A 103 -7.64 -1.15 17.46
CA ASP A 103 -8.34 0.15 17.52
C ASP A 103 -7.49 1.26 16.89
N CYS A 104 -6.18 1.28 17.19
CA CYS A 104 -5.25 2.25 16.62
C CYS A 104 -5.08 2.08 15.10
N ILE A 105 -4.98 0.84 14.60
CA ILE A 105 -4.88 0.54 13.17
C ILE A 105 -6.16 0.98 12.43
N SER A 106 -7.33 0.70 13.01
CA SER A 106 -8.63 1.12 12.45
C SER A 106 -8.73 2.64 12.41
N PHE A 107 -8.35 3.32 13.50
CA PHE A 107 -8.30 4.77 13.54
C PHE A 107 -7.31 5.36 12.52
N CYS A 108 -6.17 4.68 12.28
CA CYS A 108 -5.22 5.07 11.24
C CYS A 108 -5.84 5.01 9.86
N HIS A 109 -6.61 3.97 9.54
CA HIS A 109 -7.31 3.86 8.25
C HIS A 109 -8.29 5.03 8.04
N GLU A 110 -9.14 5.31 9.01
CA GLU A 110 -10.16 6.36 8.92
C GLU A 110 -9.57 7.79 8.88
N ASN A 111 -8.47 8.04 9.59
CA ASN A 111 -7.96 9.39 9.83
C ASN A 111 -6.56 9.65 9.25
N MET A 112 -6.06 8.80 8.33
CA MET A 112 -4.67 8.84 7.84
C MET A 112 -4.22 10.24 7.40
N SER A 113 -5.04 10.95 6.61
CA SER A 113 -4.73 12.30 6.12
C SER A 113 -4.52 13.31 7.26
N ALA A 114 -5.30 13.22 8.35
CA ALA A 114 -5.12 14.06 9.51
C ALA A 114 -3.84 13.68 10.27
N ILE A 115 -3.57 12.39 10.43
CA ILE A 115 -2.40 11.90 11.16
C ILE A 115 -1.10 12.33 10.48
N VAL A 116 -0.95 12.14 9.17
CA VAL A 116 0.26 12.56 8.43
C VAL A 116 0.47 14.07 8.43
N SER A 117 -0.58 14.87 8.68
CA SER A 117 -0.45 16.32 8.84
C SER A 117 0.19 16.73 10.17
N THR A 118 0.11 15.90 11.20
CA THR A 118 0.68 16.16 12.53
C THR A 118 2.21 15.94 12.55
N PRO A 119 2.96 16.55 13.48
CA PRO A 119 4.41 16.35 13.61
C PRO A 119 4.76 15.00 14.29
N CYS A 120 4.22 13.89 13.80
CA CYS A 120 4.52 12.54 14.30
C CYS A 120 5.68 11.88 13.52
N ASN A 121 6.47 11.03 14.20
CA ASN A 121 7.50 10.22 13.55
C ASN A 121 6.94 8.86 13.10
N MET A 122 6.60 8.78 11.81
CA MET A 122 6.08 7.56 11.16
C MET A 122 7.16 6.53 10.79
N ASN A 123 8.44 6.84 11.01
CA ASN A 123 9.53 5.91 10.70
C ASN A 123 9.72 4.82 11.74
N CYS A 124 9.16 4.99 12.94
CA CYS A 124 9.25 4.03 14.03
C CYS A 124 8.23 2.89 13.93
N ILE A 125 7.28 2.95 12.98
CA ILE A 125 6.30 1.89 12.77
C ILE A 125 6.99 0.71 12.09
N ASN A 126 6.92 -0.47 12.72
CA ASN A 126 7.53 -1.68 12.18
C ASN A 126 6.79 -2.19 10.93
N ASP A 127 7.48 -3.00 10.12
CA ASP A 127 6.96 -3.49 8.83
C ASP A 127 5.66 -4.31 8.96
N LYS A 128 5.50 -5.04 10.08
CA LYS A 128 4.28 -5.82 10.37
C LYS A 128 3.07 -4.90 10.54
N LEU A 129 3.21 -3.82 11.31
CA LEU A 129 2.15 -2.82 11.49
C LEU A 129 1.85 -2.08 10.18
N VAL A 130 2.88 -1.71 9.40
CA VAL A 130 2.69 -1.09 8.07
C VAL A 130 1.88 -2.00 7.16
N THR A 131 2.20 -3.30 7.15
CA THR A 131 1.47 -4.30 6.34
C THR A 131 0.01 -4.39 6.78
N ARG A 132 -0.27 -4.48 8.09
CA ARG A 132 -1.63 -4.53 8.62
C ARG A 132 -2.45 -3.27 8.30
N ILE A 133 -1.82 -2.09 8.33
CA ILE A 133 -2.48 -0.84 7.92
C ILE A 133 -2.74 -0.85 6.41
N SER A 134 -1.76 -1.28 5.59
CA SER A 134 -1.91 -1.38 4.13
C SER A 134 -3.07 -2.29 3.73
N GLU A 135 -3.27 -3.40 4.42
CA GLU A 135 -4.35 -4.37 4.14
C GLU A 135 -5.75 -3.78 4.29
N LEU A 136 -5.93 -2.74 5.10
CA LEU A 136 -7.22 -2.04 5.23
C LEU A 136 -7.51 -1.09 4.08
N PHE A 137 -6.48 -0.55 3.42
CA PHE A 137 -6.66 0.39 2.31
C PHE A 137 -6.88 -0.35 1.00
N ASN A 138 -7.90 0.07 0.24
CA ASN A 138 -7.88 -0.15 -1.20
C ASN A 138 -6.98 0.89 -1.89
N HIS A 139 -6.61 0.63 -3.16
CA HIS A 139 -5.66 1.51 -3.86
C HIS A 139 -6.22 2.92 -4.18
N ASN A 140 -7.54 3.11 -4.23
CA ASN A 140 -8.19 4.38 -4.54
C ASN A 140 -8.26 5.23 -3.27
N GLU A 141 -8.70 4.64 -2.15
CA GLU A 141 -8.64 5.24 -0.82
C GLU A 141 -7.22 5.69 -0.49
N LEU A 142 -6.23 4.83 -0.75
CA LEU A 142 -4.83 5.18 -0.54
C LEU A 142 -4.39 6.35 -1.43
N ASP A 143 -4.85 6.39 -2.67
CA ASP A 143 -4.55 7.48 -3.60
C ASP A 143 -5.12 8.83 -3.14
N GLU A 144 -6.27 8.82 -2.46
CA GLU A 144 -6.93 10.00 -1.91
C GLU A 144 -6.26 10.56 -0.64
N VAL A 145 -5.41 9.76 0.04
CA VAL A 145 -4.69 10.21 1.25
C VAL A 145 -3.82 11.44 0.97
N LYS A 146 -4.01 12.51 1.74
CA LYS A 146 -3.31 13.79 1.59
C LYS A 146 -2.00 13.82 2.39
N ASP A 147 -0.96 13.19 1.85
CA ASP A 147 0.39 13.16 2.45
C ASP A 147 1.39 14.03 1.68
N ARG A 148 1.38 15.35 1.93
CA ARG A 148 2.24 16.31 1.20
C ARG A 148 3.73 16.11 1.42
N LYS A 149 4.12 15.53 2.57
CA LYS A 149 5.53 15.34 2.96
C LYS A 149 5.99 13.89 2.76
N ASP A 150 5.14 13.04 2.18
CA ASP A 150 5.38 11.62 1.95
C ASP A 150 5.91 10.89 3.20
N LYS A 151 5.29 11.15 4.35
CA LYS A 151 5.69 10.54 5.62
C LYS A 151 5.36 9.05 5.69
N PHE A 152 4.30 8.64 5.01
CA PHE A 152 3.76 7.28 5.12
C PHE A 152 3.17 6.74 3.82
N LYS A 153 2.61 7.59 2.96
CA LYS A 153 1.90 7.16 1.73
C LYS A 153 2.79 6.31 0.81
N SER A 154 4.05 6.70 0.59
CA SER A 154 5.01 5.87 -0.15
C SER A 154 5.19 4.47 0.42
N LYS A 155 5.25 4.30 1.76
CA LYS A 155 5.42 2.99 2.39
C LYS A 155 4.22 2.08 2.14
N LEU A 156 3.01 2.65 2.19
CA LEU A 156 1.79 1.93 1.87
C LEU A 156 1.77 1.51 0.39
N PHE A 157 2.20 2.37 -0.54
CA PHE A 157 2.32 1.98 -1.94
C PHE A 157 3.39 0.90 -2.18
N CYS A 158 4.50 0.88 -1.43
CA CYS A 158 5.44 -0.24 -1.48
C CYS A 158 4.73 -1.56 -1.12
N LYS A 159 3.93 -1.57 -0.05
CA LYS A 159 3.12 -2.74 0.32
C LYS A 159 2.10 -3.11 -0.74
N LYS A 160 1.46 -2.14 -1.41
CA LYS A 160 0.59 -2.41 -2.57
C LYS A 160 1.33 -2.97 -3.78
N ILE A 161 2.59 -2.61 -4.00
CA ILE A 161 3.43 -3.24 -5.03
C ILE A 161 3.74 -4.68 -4.63
N GLU A 162 4.15 -4.94 -3.38
CA GLU A 162 4.37 -6.30 -2.88
C GLU A 162 3.11 -7.17 -3.05
N GLU A 163 1.94 -6.66 -2.66
CA GLU A 163 0.64 -7.32 -2.85
C GLU A 163 0.36 -7.65 -4.33
N LEU A 164 0.76 -6.79 -5.28
CA LEU A 164 0.56 -7.04 -6.71
C LEU A 164 1.35 -8.26 -7.22
N PHE A 165 2.48 -8.57 -6.60
CA PHE A 165 3.32 -9.74 -6.93
C PHE A 165 2.99 -10.98 -6.10
N ASP A 166 2.10 -10.89 -5.11
CA ASP A 166 1.64 -12.03 -4.34
C ASP A 166 0.50 -12.76 -5.08
N PRO A 167 0.68 -14.02 -5.50
CA PRO A 167 -0.36 -14.76 -6.21
C PRO A 167 -1.61 -15.05 -5.36
N ASN A 168 -1.52 -14.98 -4.03
CA ASN A 168 -2.63 -15.26 -3.13
C ASN A 168 -3.46 -14.02 -2.79
N LYS A 169 -2.98 -12.82 -3.14
CA LYS A 169 -3.64 -11.55 -2.84
C LYS A 169 -4.18 -10.90 -4.11
N THR A 170 -5.34 -11.38 -4.56
CA THR A 170 -6.13 -10.66 -5.57
C THR A 170 -7.27 -9.90 -4.91
N THR A 171 -7.49 -8.66 -5.34
CA THR A 171 -8.59 -7.83 -4.83
C THR A 171 -9.51 -7.49 -5.97
N ILE A 172 -10.77 -7.14 -5.67
CA ILE A 172 -11.74 -6.68 -6.69
C ILE A 172 -11.16 -5.53 -7.53
N CYS A 173 -10.36 -4.66 -6.90
CA CYS A 173 -9.74 -3.51 -7.53
C CYS A 173 -8.43 -3.83 -8.27
N SER A 174 -7.82 -4.99 -8.01
CA SER A 174 -6.62 -5.47 -8.71
C SER A 174 -6.78 -6.95 -9.01
N PRO A 175 -7.60 -7.31 -10.02
CA PRO A 175 -7.90 -8.69 -10.35
C PRO A 175 -6.70 -9.41 -10.99
N ALA A 176 -5.85 -8.68 -11.71
CA ALA A 176 -4.65 -9.23 -12.34
C ALA A 176 -3.45 -9.22 -11.38
N SER A 177 -2.67 -10.30 -11.38
CA SER A 177 -1.43 -10.43 -10.62
C SER A 177 -0.19 -10.20 -11.50
N ALA A 178 0.81 -9.53 -10.95
CA ALA A 178 2.12 -9.33 -11.55
C ALA A 178 3.11 -10.48 -11.27
N CYS A 179 2.73 -11.50 -10.49
CA CYS A 179 3.63 -12.58 -10.04
C CYS A 179 4.37 -13.29 -11.18
N THR A 180 3.77 -13.39 -12.36
CA THR A 180 4.35 -14.05 -13.55
C THR A 180 4.89 -13.07 -14.59
N MET A 181 4.96 -11.77 -14.27
CA MET A 181 5.30 -10.71 -15.21
C MET A 181 6.70 -10.89 -15.81
N TYR A 182 6.82 -10.65 -17.10
CA TYR A 182 8.08 -10.65 -17.84
C TYR A 182 8.05 -9.65 -18.99
N ARG A 183 9.24 -9.24 -19.46
CA ARG A 183 9.39 -8.52 -20.72
C ARG A 183 9.50 -9.51 -21.87
N CYS A 184 8.70 -9.33 -22.92
CA CYS A 184 8.82 -10.12 -24.14
C CYS A 184 10.03 -9.65 -24.96
N SER A 185 10.92 -10.55 -25.39
CA SER A 185 12.12 -10.20 -26.17
C SER A 185 11.81 -9.74 -27.60
N ALA A 186 10.62 -10.05 -28.13
CA ALA A 186 10.22 -9.70 -29.49
C ALA A 186 9.47 -8.36 -29.59
N CYS A 187 8.49 -8.12 -28.70
CA CYS A 187 7.68 -6.89 -28.72
C CYS A 187 8.06 -5.90 -27.61
N HIS A 188 8.97 -6.27 -26.71
CA HIS A 188 9.41 -5.48 -25.55
C HIS A 188 8.29 -5.06 -24.57
N ARG A 189 7.08 -5.59 -24.73
CA ARG A 189 5.95 -5.34 -23.82
C ARG A 189 6.09 -6.18 -22.55
N LEU A 190 5.51 -5.66 -21.46
CA LEU A 190 5.32 -6.40 -20.22
C LEU A 190 4.12 -7.32 -20.37
N ILE A 191 4.32 -8.60 -20.10
CA ILE A 191 3.34 -9.66 -20.29
C ILE A 191 3.30 -10.51 -19.02
N THR A 192 2.13 -11.01 -18.67
CA THR A 192 1.91 -11.99 -17.61
C THR A 192 1.48 -13.31 -18.22
N GLN A 193 1.48 -14.38 -17.44
CA GLN A 193 1.00 -15.69 -17.91
C GLN A 193 -0.44 -15.63 -18.41
N GLU A 194 -1.29 -14.79 -17.79
CA GLU A 194 -2.68 -14.59 -18.21
C GLU A 194 -2.79 -13.67 -19.44
N SER A 195 -2.01 -12.58 -19.48
CA SER A 195 -2.13 -11.61 -20.57
C SER A 195 -1.52 -12.08 -21.89
N GLN A 196 -0.58 -13.04 -21.87
CA GLN A 196 0.08 -13.54 -23.08
C GLN A 196 -0.88 -14.17 -24.10
N GLU A 197 -1.99 -14.77 -23.64
CA GLU A 197 -2.97 -15.41 -24.51
C GLU A 197 -3.88 -14.38 -25.21
N ARG A 198 -4.04 -13.20 -24.60
CA ARG A 198 -4.95 -12.15 -25.07
C ARG A 198 -4.23 -11.06 -25.86
N LEU A 199 -2.97 -10.77 -25.51
CA LEU A 199 -2.21 -9.66 -26.11
C LEU A 199 -1.45 -10.09 -27.36
N ARG A 200 -1.54 -9.26 -28.41
CA ARG A 200 -0.77 -9.45 -29.64
C ARG A 200 0.73 -9.23 -29.41
N CYS A 201 1.54 -10.14 -29.97
CA CYS A 201 3.00 -9.98 -30.07
C CYS A 201 3.37 -9.34 -31.42
N ALA A 202 4.66 -9.29 -31.75
CA ALA A 202 5.13 -8.91 -33.08
C ALA A 202 4.53 -9.83 -34.15
N LEU A 203 4.28 -9.30 -35.36
CA LEU A 203 3.71 -10.07 -36.47
C LEU A 203 4.54 -11.30 -36.86
N SER A 204 5.86 -11.25 -36.63
CA SER A 204 6.78 -12.38 -36.82
C SER A 204 6.54 -13.56 -35.86
N ARG A 205 5.70 -13.38 -34.83
CA ARG A 205 5.35 -14.38 -33.81
C ARG A 205 3.87 -14.77 -33.87
N MET A 206 3.21 -14.50 -34.99
CA MET A 206 1.84 -14.89 -35.24
C MET A 206 1.78 -16.40 -35.56
N THR A 207 0.91 -17.12 -34.87
CA THR A 207 0.68 -18.56 -35.04
C THR A 207 -0.80 -18.83 -35.27
N ILE A 208 -1.14 -20.03 -35.77
CA ILE A 208 -2.52 -20.47 -35.95
C ILE A 208 -2.75 -21.65 -35.00
N ASP A 209 -3.76 -21.57 -34.14
CA ASP A 209 -4.14 -22.67 -33.25
C ASP A 209 -4.83 -23.81 -34.01
N HIS A 210 -5.03 -24.95 -33.34
CA HIS A 210 -5.71 -26.12 -33.91
C HIS A 210 -7.16 -25.86 -34.35
N ARG A 211 -7.75 -24.71 -33.98
CA ARG A 211 -9.09 -24.27 -34.37
C ARG A 211 -9.07 -23.25 -35.50
N GLY A 212 -7.89 -22.96 -36.08
CA GLY A 212 -7.74 -21.98 -37.15
C GLY A 212 -7.74 -20.52 -36.68
N ARG A 213 -7.63 -20.26 -35.37
CA ARG A 213 -7.59 -18.89 -34.83
C ARG A 213 -6.17 -18.39 -34.78
N VAL A 214 -6.00 -17.11 -35.10
CA VAL A 214 -4.72 -16.42 -34.98
C VAL A 214 -4.39 -16.19 -33.51
N THR A 215 -3.23 -16.69 -33.10
CA THR A 215 -2.65 -16.53 -31.76
C THR A 215 -1.26 -15.92 -31.85
N PHE A 216 -0.71 -15.50 -30.73
CA PHE A 216 0.63 -14.91 -30.66
C PHE A 216 1.48 -15.64 -29.63
N SER A 217 2.75 -15.86 -29.98
CA SER A 217 3.72 -16.46 -29.07
C SER A 217 4.64 -15.38 -28.50
N HIS A 218 4.65 -15.23 -27.18
CA HIS A 218 5.57 -14.37 -26.46
C HIS A 218 6.76 -15.18 -25.94
N VAL A 219 7.94 -14.56 -25.91
CA VAL A 219 9.17 -15.20 -25.45
C VAL A 219 9.78 -14.35 -24.34
N ARG A 220 10.09 -14.97 -23.21
CA ARG A 220 10.73 -14.29 -22.08
C ARG A 220 12.10 -13.77 -22.48
N ASP A 221 12.38 -12.52 -22.14
CA ASP A 221 13.70 -11.93 -22.25
C ASP A 221 14.58 -12.41 -21.07
N PRO A 222 15.63 -13.21 -21.31
CA PRO A 222 16.48 -13.73 -20.24
C PRO A 222 17.33 -12.65 -19.57
N ASN A 223 17.51 -11.49 -20.20
CA ASN A 223 18.33 -10.39 -19.68
C ASN A 223 17.46 -9.34 -18.96
N TRP A 224 16.20 -9.64 -18.67
CA TRP A 224 15.29 -8.72 -17.99
C TRP A 224 15.02 -9.19 -16.56
N ASP A 225 15.29 -8.31 -15.60
CA ASP A 225 14.95 -8.50 -14.20
C ASP A 225 13.83 -7.53 -13.77
N VAL A 226 12.89 -8.06 -12.98
CA VAL A 226 11.73 -7.31 -12.51
C VAL A 226 12.09 -6.29 -11.43
N ASN A 227 13.04 -6.61 -10.56
CA ASN A 227 13.46 -5.71 -9.48
C ASN A 227 14.23 -4.53 -10.04
N GLU A 228 15.16 -4.77 -10.97
CA GLU A 228 15.85 -3.71 -11.72
C GLU A 228 14.85 -2.83 -12.46
N TYR A 229 13.83 -3.41 -13.09
CA TYR A 229 12.77 -2.66 -13.74
C TYR A 229 12.01 -1.76 -12.76
N ILE A 230 11.58 -2.28 -11.61
CA ILE A 230 10.87 -1.51 -10.57
C ILE A 230 11.76 -0.37 -10.03
N GLN A 231 13.04 -0.64 -9.79
CA GLN A 231 14.01 0.37 -9.37
C GLN A 231 14.16 1.46 -10.44
N GLY A 232 14.30 1.09 -11.72
CA GLY A 232 14.34 2.04 -12.82
C GLY A 232 13.05 2.88 -12.95
N LEU A 233 11.87 2.31 -12.67
CA LEU A 233 10.63 3.08 -12.58
C LEU A 233 10.66 4.06 -11.41
N ARG A 234 11.20 3.66 -10.25
CA ARG A 234 11.33 4.54 -9.08
C ARG A 234 12.27 5.70 -9.37
N GLU A 235 13.38 5.48 -10.07
CA GLU A 235 14.28 6.55 -10.50
C GLU A 235 13.61 7.53 -11.48
N LYS A 236 12.84 6.99 -12.43
CA LYS A 236 12.13 7.78 -13.44
C LYS A 236 11.01 8.64 -12.84
N PHE A 237 10.16 8.06 -11.99
CA PHE A 237 8.97 8.73 -11.47
C PHE A 237 9.17 9.39 -10.11
N LYS A 238 10.22 9.02 -9.36
CA LYS A 238 10.53 9.52 -8.00
C LYS A 238 9.43 9.29 -6.96
N SER A 239 8.43 8.46 -7.28
CA SER A 239 7.17 8.32 -6.53
C SER A 239 6.71 6.86 -6.58
N TRP A 240 6.49 6.24 -5.41
CA TRP A 240 6.03 4.84 -5.34
C TRP A 240 4.58 4.70 -5.79
N ARG A 241 3.78 5.76 -5.61
CA ARG A 241 2.43 5.87 -6.16
C ARG A 241 2.43 5.67 -7.68
N ASP A 242 3.29 6.39 -8.39
CA ASP A 242 3.29 6.37 -9.85
C ASP A 242 3.90 5.06 -10.39
N VAL A 243 4.88 4.50 -9.68
CA VAL A 243 5.38 3.15 -9.94
C VAL A 243 4.27 2.11 -9.82
N TYR A 244 3.49 2.16 -8.72
CA TYR A 244 2.35 1.27 -8.51
C TYR A 244 1.33 1.38 -9.66
N TRP A 245 0.88 2.59 -10.01
CA TRP A 245 -0.10 2.78 -11.08
C TRP A 245 0.43 2.34 -12.44
N ARG A 246 1.74 2.52 -12.70
CA ARG A 246 2.36 2.03 -13.94
C ARG A 246 2.35 0.49 -14.01
N LEU A 247 2.69 -0.18 -12.92
CA LEU A 247 2.68 -1.65 -12.84
C LEU A 247 1.25 -2.18 -12.94
N TRP A 248 0.32 -1.65 -12.13
CA TRP A 248 -1.08 -1.99 -12.15
C TRP A 248 -1.69 -1.83 -13.55
N GLY A 249 -1.43 -0.70 -14.22
CA GLY A 249 -1.91 -0.46 -15.58
C GLY A 249 -1.30 -1.39 -16.63
N SER A 250 -0.13 -1.96 -16.37
CA SER A 250 0.54 -2.89 -17.30
C SER A 250 0.01 -4.33 -17.18
N VAL A 251 -0.44 -4.73 -16.00
CA VAL A 251 -0.96 -6.09 -15.77
C VAL A 251 -2.48 -6.20 -16.00
N ASN A 252 -3.22 -5.12 -15.79
CA ASN A 252 -4.67 -5.11 -16.05
C ASN A 252 -4.95 -4.90 -17.53
N ILE A 253 -5.60 -5.88 -18.16
CA ILE A 253 -5.91 -5.87 -19.60
C ILE A 253 -7.38 -5.53 -19.81
N LEU A 254 -7.64 -4.65 -20.78
CA LEU A 254 -8.98 -4.22 -21.18
C LEU A 254 -9.27 -4.71 -22.61
N TYR A 255 -10.55 -4.80 -22.96
CA TYR A 255 -11.01 -5.13 -24.31
C TYR A 255 -11.63 -3.90 -24.98
N CYS A 256 -11.17 -3.58 -26.18
CA CYS A 256 -11.76 -2.49 -26.97
C CYS A 256 -12.80 -3.04 -27.94
N TYR A 257 -14.08 -2.73 -27.71
CA TYR A 257 -15.17 -3.12 -28.61
C TYR A 257 -15.14 -2.44 -29.99
N ARG A 258 -14.33 -1.39 -30.17
CA ARG A 258 -14.20 -0.70 -31.47
C ARG A 258 -13.24 -1.43 -32.41
N CYS A 259 -12.04 -1.75 -31.92
CA CYS A 259 -11.02 -2.44 -32.73
C CYS A 259 -11.03 -3.97 -32.55
N GLY A 260 -11.76 -4.48 -31.56
CA GLY A 260 -11.84 -5.91 -31.26
C GLY A 260 -10.61 -6.47 -30.54
N GLU A 261 -9.75 -5.61 -29.98
CA GLU A 261 -8.45 -6.00 -29.42
C GLU A 261 -8.36 -5.85 -27.91
N TYR A 262 -7.56 -6.72 -27.30
CA TYR A 262 -7.12 -6.58 -25.92
C TYR A 262 -5.88 -5.68 -25.83
N PHE A 263 -5.82 -4.83 -24.81
CA PHE A 263 -4.71 -3.91 -24.58
C PHE A 263 -4.49 -3.68 -23.08
N PRO A 264 -3.26 -3.41 -22.62
CA PRO A 264 -3.00 -3.03 -21.23
C PRO A 264 -3.69 -1.71 -20.87
N CYS A 265 -4.19 -1.57 -19.65
CA CYS A 265 -4.85 -0.37 -19.18
C CYS A 265 -3.97 0.89 -19.28
N CYS A 266 -2.64 0.75 -19.18
CA CYS A 266 -1.70 1.85 -19.38
C CYS A 266 -1.65 2.40 -20.83
N GLU A 267 -2.30 1.73 -21.78
CA GLU A 267 -2.47 2.15 -23.18
C GLU A 267 -3.90 2.66 -23.47
N LEU A 268 -4.71 2.90 -22.45
CA LEU A 268 -6.07 3.41 -22.61
C LEU A 268 -6.07 4.73 -23.41
N GLY A 269 -6.85 4.75 -24.49
CA GLY A 269 -6.93 5.88 -25.42
C GLY A 269 -6.08 5.72 -26.68
N HIS A 270 -5.22 4.71 -26.78
CA HIS A 270 -4.38 4.46 -27.97
C HIS A 270 -5.04 3.54 -29.02
N CYS A 271 -6.37 3.53 -29.09
CA CYS A 271 -7.07 2.67 -30.07
C CYS A 271 -6.78 3.15 -31.50
N ARG A 272 -6.21 2.27 -32.33
CA ARG A 272 -5.87 2.55 -33.74
C ARG A 272 -7.05 2.43 -34.70
N TYR A 273 -8.24 2.09 -34.21
CA TYR A 273 -9.42 1.96 -35.07
C TYR A 273 -10.06 3.32 -35.32
N HIS A 274 -10.17 3.66 -36.61
CA HIS A 274 -10.81 4.86 -37.10
C HIS A 274 -11.86 4.47 -38.14
N THR A 275 -13.04 5.08 -38.07
CA THR A 275 -14.17 4.78 -38.99
C THR A 275 -13.93 5.30 -40.41
N SER A 276 -12.93 6.15 -40.60
CA SER A 276 -12.58 6.78 -41.87
C SER A 276 -11.06 6.96 -41.94
N SER A 277 -10.50 6.88 -43.14
CA SER A 277 -9.07 7.17 -43.38
C SER A 277 -8.72 8.59 -42.95
N ALA A 278 -7.47 8.81 -42.55
CA ALA A 278 -6.99 10.15 -42.24
C ALA A 278 -7.08 11.05 -43.47
N ASP A 279 -7.61 12.26 -43.27
CA ASP A 279 -7.62 13.31 -44.27
C ASP A 279 -6.29 14.07 -44.21
N PHE A 280 -5.51 14.02 -45.28
CA PHE A 280 -4.21 14.69 -45.39
C PHE A 280 -4.32 16.09 -46.01
N GLY A 281 -5.53 16.56 -46.30
CA GLY A 281 -5.75 17.82 -47.02
C GLY A 281 -5.26 17.76 -48.47
N SER A 282 -5.94 18.45 -49.38
CA SER A 282 -5.58 18.42 -50.81
C SER A 282 -4.33 19.24 -51.17
N HIS A 283 -3.70 19.89 -50.19
CA HIS A 283 -2.53 20.74 -50.42
C HIS A 283 -1.25 19.89 -50.43
N LYS A 284 -0.54 19.90 -51.57
CA LYS A 284 0.78 19.27 -51.70
C LYS A 284 1.73 19.83 -50.62
N GLY A 285 2.01 19.05 -49.59
CA GLY A 285 2.96 19.41 -48.52
C GLY A 285 2.49 19.15 -47.10
N THR A 286 1.22 18.81 -46.85
CA THR A 286 0.77 18.43 -45.51
C THR A 286 1.26 17.04 -45.14
N ILE A 287 2.26 17.00 -44.25
CA ILE A 287 2.84 15.77 -43.69
C ILE A 287 2.08 15.23 -42.48
N VAL A 288 1.00 15.88 -42.06
CA VAL A 288 0.16 15.46 -40.93
C VAL A 288 -1.28 15.36 -41.42
N GLY A 289 -1.81 14.13 -41.42
CA GLY A 289 -3.23 13.86 -41.65
C GLY A 289 -4.00 13.88 -40.34
N VAL A 290 -5.32 14.04 -40.45
CA VAL A 290 -6.23 14.06 -39.30
C VAL A 290 -7.32 13.02 -39.51
N TYR A 291 -7.54 12.15 -38.53
CA TYR A 291 -8.67 11.23 -38.58
C TYR A 291 -9.98 11.99 -38.30
N PRO A 292 -10.94 12.00 -39.24
CA PRO A 292 -12.20 12.76 -39.07
C PRO A 292 -13.02 12.33 -37.84
N CYS A 293 -12.87 11.05 -37.44
CA CYS A 293 -13.64 10.45 -36.34
C CYS A 293 -13.24 10.89 -34.94
N CYS A 294 -11.97 11.24 -34.71
CA CYS A 294 -11.44 11.55 -33.38
C CYS A 294 -10.48 12.76 -33.36
N GLN A 295 -10.25 13.39 -34.51
CA GLN A 295 -9.32 14.50 -34.70
C GLN A 295 -7.86 14.17 -34.35
N GLN A 296 -7.53 12.89 -34.23
CA GLN A 296 -6.17 12.43 -33.98
C GLN A 296 -5.29 12.70 -35.21
N ARG A 297 -4.12 13.29 -34.96
CA ARG A 297 -3.10 13.59 -35.97
C ARG A 297 -2.27 12.34 -36.25
N VAL A 298 -1.98 12.08 -37.52
CA VAL A 298 -1.19 10.92 -37.96
C VAL A 298 -0.24 11.31 -39.10
N LEU A 299 0.92 10.68 -39.16
CA LEU A 299 1.86 10.86 -40.26
C LEU A 299 1.55 9.85 -41.39
N PRO A 300 1.78 10.19 -42.67
CA PRO A 300 1.56 9.27 -43.81
C PRO A 300 2.40 7.99 -43.71
N PHE A 301 3.60 8.13 -43.14
CA PHE A 301 4.51 7.03 -42.84
C PHE A 301 4.98 7.19 -41.40
N ASP A 302 4.58 6.27 -40.54
CA ASP A 302 5.16 6.13 -39.21
C ASP A 302 6.09 4.91 -39.21
N PRO A 303 7.41 5.10 -39.37
CA PRO A 303 8.37 4.01 -39.36
C PRO A 303 8.53 3.38 -37.96
N THR A 304 7.95 3.97 -36.91
CA THR A 304 8.10 3.47 -35.54
C THR A 304 7.07 2.40 -35.18
N GLY A 305 5.91 2.37 -35.85
CA GLY A 305 4.86 1.37 -35.63
C GLY A 305 4.39 1.25 -34.17
N GLN A 306 4.69 2.23 -33.32
CA GLN A 306 4.38 2.26 -31.89
C GLN A 306 2.98 2.80 -31.61
#